data_AF-A0A2V2ECG5-F1
#
_entry.id   AF-A0A2V2ECG5-F1
#
_cell.length_a   1.000
_cell.length_b   1.000
_cell.length_c   1.000
_cell.angle_alpha   90.00
_cell.angle_beta   90.00
_cell.angle_gamma   90.00
#
_symmetry.space_group_name_H-M   'P 1'
#
loop_
_entity.id
_entity.type
_entity.pdbx_description
1 polymer ?
#
loop_
_entity_poly.entity_id
_entity_poly.type
_entity_poly.pdbx_seq_one_letter_code
_entity_poly.pdbx_strand_id
1 'polypeptide(L)'
;MKRGYRFVACALILALMLPQVAFAQSAEGFGQNVRIKLSIGDRTSFKFTPVGEFTLLEDSGVKVGTEELTVKAVGGRVSIEFANKTVTAPSLTLKSAHYGERTDYIRLRNSEHGTCTYLGDITFDVVEGSLRAINTLPMEQYLYGVVPNEMSNSFPIDALKAQAVCARSFALSRCYRYQSRSYDLVDTSKDQTYHGYASKNRRAIAAVDATAGELLTYENKIVEAYYSSSNGGQTDTPKNVWDSDEPFYAIVDDPYDLMNASSIEELSFIPDEFTDETRAIMDAEVLSAIQRAANEAAGESVALLSTIAVTPAEPEHEGGSRCYTRIDIALAVSNGQEEGQLTVSLAIGDLSFGSFNNTLGKIGARKTRLRMSGAERTNGGWNITMRRWGHGVGMSQRSAQVRARLGQSYDEILAFYYIDTKLGTFTDYASAPRIESDKYAVSVAAITGVAPGTTAEDMLKNLTCAGGTLSIMSAKGAETAGTVGTGCFVRISYEDGAKYCDIPIVIFGDTDGSGKIDTDDIVAIQKHMLHVKLLGGAYLAAADADHNGKIELGDIITLLRHINGDGKLKQEG
;
A
#
# COMPACT_ATOMS: atom_id res chain seq x y z
N MET A 1 -80.19 -20.25 -8.78
CA MET A 1 -78.93 -19.77 -8.19
C MET A 1 -77.80 -20.51 -8.93
N LYS A 2 -77.06 -19.90 -9.88
CA LYS A 2 -75.81 -19.10 -9.71
C LYS A 2 -74.91 -19.75 -8.65
N ARG A 3 -73.66 -20.22 -8.84
CA ARG A 3 -72.46 -19.96 -9.70
C ARG A 3 -71.65 -21.29 -9.69
N GLY A 4 -70.74 -21.69 -10.58
CA GLY A 4 -69.88 -20.99 -11.53
C GLY A 4 -68.42 -21.40 -11.26
N TYR A 5 -67.83 -22.28 -12.08
CA TYR A 5 -66.38 -22.41 -12.23
C TYR A 5 -66.05 -22.58 -13.72
N ARG A 6 -65.24 -21.65 -14.22
CA ARG A 6 -64.82 -21.52 -15.62
C ARG A 6 -63.57 -22.37 -15.84
N PHE A 7 -63.57 -23.15 -16.92
CA PHE A 7 -62.39 -23.75 -17.53
C PHE A 7 -61.40 -22.65 -17.93
N VAL A 8 -60.13 -22.80 -17.56
CA VAL A 8 -59.01 -22.06 -18.13
C VAL A 8 -58.17 -23.05 -18.93
N ALA A 9 -58.03 -22.76 -20.22
CA ALA A 9 -57.28 -23.53 -21.19
C ALA A 9 -55.77 -23.34 -20.99
N CYS A 10 -55.02 -24.45 -21.07
CA CYS A 10 -53.57 -24.45 -21.21
C CYS A 10 -53.18 -23.85 -22.58
N ALA A 11 -52.49 -22.70 -22.57
CA ALA A 11 -51.76 -22.21 -23.72
C ALA A 11 -50.27 -22.53 -23.53
N LEU A 12 -49.74 -23.41 -24.38
CA LEU A 12 -48.31 -23.60 -24.59
C LEU A 12 -47.69 -22.26 -25.04
N ILE A 13 -46.71 -21.75 -24.29
CA ILE A 13 -45.79 -20.72 -24.78
C ILE A 13 -44.50 -21.42 -25.16
N LEU A 14 -44.25 -21.46 -26.48
CA LEU A 14 -43.01 -21.91 -27.09
C LEU A 14 -41.91 -20.91 -26.75
N ALA A 15 -40.95 -21.30 -25.90
CA ALA A 15 -39.77 -20.50 -25.59
C ALA A 15 -38.79 -20.58 -26.77
N LEU A 16 -38.68 -19.49 -27.53
CA LEU A 16 -37.59 -19.27 -28.47
C LEU A 16 -36.29 -19.08 -27.69
N MET A 17 -35.42 -20.10 -27.72
CA MET A 17 -34.03 -19.97 -27.26
C MET A 17 -33.28 -19.03 -28.19
N LEU A 18 -33.01 -17.81 -27.73
CA LEU A 18 -31.93 -16.99 -28.24
C LEU A 18 -30.61 -17.46 -27.60
N PRO A 19 -29.48 -17.47 -28.33
CA PRO A 19 -28.20 -17.82 -27.75
C PRO A 19 -27.85 -16.75 -26.71
N GLN A 20 -27.75 -17.14 -25.43
CA GLN A 20 -27.08 -16.32 -24.44
C GLN A 20 -25.60 -16.26 -24.81
N VAL A 21 -25.17 -15.12 -25.33
CA VAL A 21 -23.74 -14.81 -25.36
C VAL A 21 -23.34 -14.55 -23.92
N ALA A 22 -22.72 -15.54 -23.29
CA ALA A 22 -22.06 -15.37 -22.01
C ALA A 22 -20.91 -14.37 -22.24
N PHE A 23 -21.08 -13.14 -21.77
CA PHE A 23 -19.93 -12.27 -21.58
C PHE A 23 -19.10 -12.89 -20.45
N ALA A 24 -17.91 -13.35 -20.80
CA ALA A 24 -16.92 -13.75 -19.81
C ALA A 24 -16.57 -12.51 -18.99
N GLN A 25 -17.20 -12.37 -17.82
CA GLN A 25 -16.64 -11.56 -16.75
C GLN A 25 -15.26 -12.18 -16.49
N SER A 26 -14.19 -11.46 -16.84
CA SER A 26 -12.84 -11.91 -16.57
C SER A 26 -12.73 -12.08 -15.07
N ALA A 27 -12.81 -13.33 -14.63
CA ALA A 27 -12.78 -13.67 -13.24
C ALA A 27 -11.39 -13.27 -12.73
N GLU A 28 -11.34 -12.31 -11.80
CA GLU A 28 -10.12 -11.62 -11.40
C GLU A 28 -9.14 -12.61 -10.74
N GLY A 29 -7.98 -12.82 -11.34
CA GLY A 29 -6.91 -13.57 -10.68
C GLY A 29 -6.34 -12.77 -9.51
N PHE A 30 -6.06 -13.46 -8.41
CA PHE A 30 -5.44 -12.86 -7.23
C PHE A 30 -4.12 -12.17 -7.62
N GLY A 31 -3.87 -10.95 -7.12
CA GLY A 31 -2.67 -10.18 -7.44
C GLY A 31 -2.62 -9.57 -8.85
N GLN A 32 -3.61 -9.82 -9.72
CA GLN A 32 -3.68 -9.19 -11.04
C GLN A 32 -4.18 -7.74 -10.95
N ASN A 33 -5.18 -7.51 -10.11
CA ASN A 33 -5.79 -6.20 -9.89
C ASN A 33 -5.51 -5.66 -8.49
N VAL A 34 -5.54 -4.34 -8.37
CA VAL A 34 -5.42 -3.59 -7.13
C VAL A 34 -6.66 -2.71 -6.98
N ARG A 35 -7.25 -2.67 -5.78
CA ARG A 35 -8.42 -1.83 -5.47
C ARG A 35 -7.99 -0.70 -4.55
N ILE A 36 -8.10 0.53 -5.03
CA ILE A 36 -7.61 1.72 -4.33
C ILE A 36 -8.80 2.60 -3.92
N LYS A 37 -8.93 2.86 -2.62
CA LYS A 37 -9.86 3.89 -2.13
C LYS A 37 -9.32 5.27 -2.49
N LEU A 38 -10.07 6.01 -3.29
CA LEU A 38 -9.72 7.36 -3.73
C LEU A 38 -10.15 8.42 -2.71
N SER A 39 -9.30 9.43 -2.56
CA SER A 39 -9.56 10.62 -1.76
C SER A 39 -10.52 11.55 -2.51
N ILE A 40 -11.81 11.24 -2.40
CA ILE A 40 -12.89 12.14 -2.82
C ILE A 40 -13.43 12.98 -1.66
N GLY A 41 -12.98 12.77 -0.42
CA GLY A 41 -13.49 13.46 0.78
C GLY A 41 -14.93 13.10 1.15
N ASP A 42 -15.39 13.57 2.31
CA ASP A 42 -16.71 13.22 2.86
C ASP A 42 -17.80 14.07 2.21
N ARG A 43 -18.53 13.49 1.25
CA ARG A 43 -19.57 14.18 0.49
C ARG A 43 -20.70 13.25 0.06
N THR A 44 -21.89 13.82 -0.09
CA THR A 44 -23.10 13.11 -0.55
C THR A 44 -23.36 13.26 -2.05
N SER A 45 -22.57 14.07 -2.76
CA SER A 45 -22.66 14.28 -4.20
C SER A 45 -21.27 14.54 -4.77
N PHE A 46 -20.94 13.92 -5.91
CA PHE A 46 -19.64 14.04 -6.54
C PHE A 46 -19.74 13.98 -8.07
N LYS A 47 -18.84 14.70 -8.75
CA LYS A 47 -18.79 14.78 -10.21
C LYS A 47 -17.57 14.05 -10.74
N PHE A 48 -17.74 13.35 -11.85
CA PHE A 48 -16.68 12.67 -12.58
C PHE A 48 -17.00 12.62 -14.07
N THR A 49 -16.00 12.36 -14.90
CA THR A 49 -16.15 12.30 -16.35
C THR A 49 -15.51 11.01 -16.86
N PRO A 50 -16.30 10.00 -17.27
CA PRO A 50 -15.78 8.89 -18.06
C PRO A 50 -15.34 9.36 -19.45
N VAL A 51 -14.24 8.80 -19.95
CA VAL A 51 -13.73 9.02 -21.31
C VAL A 51 -13.34 7.67 -21.88
N GLY A 52 -13.86 7.34 -23.06
CA GLY A 52 -13.75 5.99 -23.64
C GLY A 52 -15.07 5.25 -23.53
N GLU A 53 -15.02 3.92 -23.56
CA GLU A 53 -16.20 3.05 -23.55
C GLU A 53 -16.38 2.38 -22.19
N PHE A 54 -17.49 2.70 -21.52
CA PHE A 54 -17.85 2.11 -20.23
C PHE A 54 -19.23 1.47 -20.27
N THR A 55 -19.40 0.42 -19.48
CA THR A 55 -20.69 -0.22 -19.18
C THR A 55 -20.97 -0.15 -17.69
N LEU A 56 -22.24 -0.20 -17.30
CA LEU A 56 -22.64 -0.28 -15.89
C LEU A 56 -22.89 -1.74 -15.52
N LEU A 57 -22.15 -2.25 -14.53
CA LEU A 57 -22.23 -3.65 -14.10
C LEU A 57 -23.66 -4.02 -13.66
N GLU A 58 -24.31 -3.15 -12.90
CA GLU A 58 -25.62 -3.41 -12.30
C GLU A 58 -26.78 -3.30 -13.30
N ASP A 59 -26.53 -2.75 -14.50
CA ASP A 59 -27.55 -2.62 -15.54
C ASP A 59 -26.91 -2.50 -16.94
N SER A 60 -26.78 -3.62 -17.63
CA SER A 60 -26.21 -3.71 -18.98
C SER A 60 -27.01 -2.95 -20.05
N GLY A 61 -28.24 -2.52 -19.75
CA GLY A 61 -29.05 -1.69 -20.65
C GLY A 61 -28.67 -0.21 -20.61
N VAL A 62 -27.84 0.22 -19.65
CA VAL A 62 -27.38 1.60 -19.53
C VAL A 62 -26.17 1.83 -20.42
N LYS A 63 -26.25 2.89 -21.23
CA LYS A 63 -25.09 3.42 -21.96
C LYS A 63 -24.44 4.49 -21.12
N VAL A 64 -23.18 4.27 -20.76
CA VAL A 64 -22.36 5.30 -20.11
C VAL A 64 -21.78 6.18 -21.22
N GLY A 65 -22.21 7.44 -21.29
CA GLY A 65 -21.66 8.40 -22.24
C GLY A 65 -20.34 9.00 -21.75
N THR A 66 -19.86 10.07 -22.39
CA THR A 66 -18.62 10.77 -22.04
C THR A 66 -18.86 12.13 -21.38
N GLU A 67 -20.12 12.44 -21.07
CA GLU A 67 -20.53 13.64 -20.35
C GLU A 67 -20.06 13.62 -18.88
N GLU A 68 -20.03 14.79 -18.24
CA GLU A 68 -19.81 14.86 -16.80
C GLU A 68 -21.03 14.28 -16.06
N LEU A 69 -20.83 13.19 -15.35
CA LEU A 69 -21.84 12.52 -14.54
C LEU A 69 -21.78 13.01 -13.09
N THR A 70 -22.93 12.98 -12.42
CA THR A 70 -23.01 13.23 -10.98
C THR A 70 -23.50 11.98 -10.26
N VAL A 71 -22.69 11.51 -9.33
CA VAL A 71 -23.04 10.44 -8.40
C VAL A 71 -23.54 11.04 -7.08
N LYS A 72 -24.64 10.48 -6.53
CA LYS A 72 -25.28 10.96 -5.30
C LYS A 72 -25.51 9.82 -4.31
N ALA A 73 -25.34 10.10 -3.03
CA ALA A 73 -25.80 9.24 -1.95
C ALA A 73 -27.29 9.49 -1.68
N VAL A 74 -28.12 8.45 -1.74
CA VAL A 74 -29.57 8.49 -1.54
C VAL A 74 -29.97 7.34 -0.61
N GLY A 75 -30.25 7.65 0.66
CA GLY A 75 -30.73 6.65 1.64
C GLY A 75 -29.80 5.45 1.81
N GLY A 76 -28.48 5.67 1.88
CA GLY A 76 -27.47 4.61 1.97
C GLY A 76 -27.16 3.89 0.66
N ARG A 77 -27.71 4.36 -0.46
CA ARG A 77 -27.48 3.82 -1.81
C ARG A 77 -26.82 4.86 -2.71
N VAL A 78 -26.24 4.41 -3.81
CA VAL A 78 -25.68 5.27 -4.84
C VAL A 78 -26.69 5.46 -5.96
N SER A 79 -26.84 6.69 -6.42
CA SER A 79 -27.68 7.05 -7.55
C SER A 79 -26.88 7.83 -8.59
N ILE A 80 -26.92 7.39 -9.85
CA ILE A 80 -26.35 8.10 -10.99
C ILE A 80 -27.44 8.28 -12.04
N GLU A 81 -27.54 9.49 -12.58
CA GLU A 81 -28.39 9.82 -13.71
C GLU A 81 -27.55 9.73 -14.99
N PHE A 82 -27.92 8.79 -15.86
CA PHE A 82 -27.41 8.67 -17.22
C PHE A 82 -28.43 9.25 -18.20
N ALA A 83 -28.01 9.54 -19.43
CA ALA A 83 -28.81 10.27 -20.42
C ALA A 83 -30.26 9.79 -20.62
N ASN A 84 -30.55 8.50 -20.40
CA ASN A 84 -31.87 7.90 -20.58
C ASN A 84 -32.45 7.22 -19.32
N LYS A 85 -31.72 7.19 -18.20
CA LYS A 85 -32.10 6.40 -17.03
C LYS A 85 -31.37 6.83 -15.76
N THR A 86 -32.09 6.91 -14.65
CA THR A 86 -31.49 6.96 -13.31
C THR A 86 -31.38 5.55 -12.76
N VAL A 87 -30.19 5.17 -12.29
CA VAL A 87 -29.97 3.88 -11.62
C VAL A 87 -29.63 4.15 -10.17
N THR A 88 -30.30 3.44 -9.26
CA THR A 88 -30.07 3.52 -7.81
C THR A 88 -29.83 2.14 -7.23
N ALA A 89 -28.60 1.86 -6.81
CA ALA A 89 -28.14 0.56 -6.31
C ALA A 89 -27.30 0.74 -5.04
N PRO A 90 -27.07 -0.31 -4.23
CA PRO A 90 -26.18 -0.21 -3.07
C PRO A 90 -24.77 0.25 -3.46
N SER A 91 -24.27 -0.26 -4.58
CA SER A 91 -23.07 0.18 -5.29
C SER A 91 -23.36 0.35 -6.78
N LEU A 92 -22.59 1.18 -7.47
CA LEU A 92 -22.60 1.29 -8.93
C LEU A 92 -21.17 1.19 -9.47
N THR A 93 -20.93 0.25 -10.38
CA THR A 93 -19.60 -0.03 -10.95
C THR A 93 -19.57 0.24 -12.44
N LEU A 94 -18.75 1.20 -12.85
CA LEU A 94 -18.46 1.44 -14.26
C LEU A 94 -17.29 0.55 -14.67
N LYS A 95 -17.57 -0.38 -15.59
CA LYS A 95 -16.59 -1.31 -16.16
C LYS A 95 -16.06 -0.77 -17.48
N SER A 96 -14.74 -0.64 -17.62
CA SER A 96 -14.09 -0.29 -18.88
C SER A 96 -14.26 -1.43 -19.90
N ALA A 97 -14.60 -1.09 -21.16
CA ALA A 97 -14.65 -2.06 -22.25
C ALA A 97 -13.26 -2.50 -22.71
N HIS A 98 -12.26 -1.61 -22.55
CA HIS A 98 -10.85 -1.83 -22.86
C HIS A 98 -10.00 -1.99 -21.59
N TYR A 99 -10.48 -2.80 -20.63
CA TYR A 99 -9.80 -3.00 -19.35
C TYR A 99 -8.36 -3.51 -19.56
N GLY A 100 -7.40 -2.89 -18.88
CA GLY A 100 -5.97 -3.17 -19.06
C GLY A 100 -5.30 -2.41 -20.20
N GLU A 101 -6.07 -1.68 -21.02
CA GLU A 101 -5.55 -0.70 -21.97
C GLU A 101 -5.49 0.71 -21.36
N ARG A 102 -4.95 1.69 -22.11
CA ARG A 102 -4.73 3.08 -21.66
C ARG A 102 -5.69 4.09 -22.32
N THR A 103 -6.76 3.59 -22.93
CA THR A 103 -7.71 4.35 -23.77
C THR A 103 -8.94 4.81 -22.99
N ASP A 104 -9.48 3.94 -22.14
CA ASP A 104 -10.60 4.24 -21.24
C ASP A 104 -10.09 4.77 -19.90
N TYR A 105 -10.64 5.89 -19.43
CA TYR A 105 -10.29 6.46 -18.14
C TYR A 105 -11.41 7.32 -17.55
N ILE A 106 -11.37 7.48 -16.23
CA ILE A 106 -12.27 8.36 -15.50
C ILE A 106 -11.47 9.55 -14.97
N ARG A 107 -11.92 10.75 -15.33
CA ARG A 107 -11.40 12.00 -14.79
C ARG A 107 -12.24 12.45 -13.61
N LEU A 108 -11.60 12.72 -12.48
CA LEU A 108 -12.28 13.25 -11.29
C LEU A 108 -11.37 14.16 -10.47
N ARG A 109 -11.99 14.98 -9.60
CA ARG A 109 -11.26 15.85 -8.68
C ARG A 109 -10.99 15.13 -7.36
N ASN A 110 -9.76 14.65 -7.21
CA ASN A 110 -9.21 14.18 -5.95
C ASN A 110 -9.02 15.35 -4.97
N SER A 111 -9.34 15.17 -3.69
CA SER A 111 -9.23 16.21 -2.67
C SER A 111 -7.79 16.51 -2.26
N GLU A 112 -6.89 15.53 -2.37
CA GLU A 112 -5.47 15.66 -2.04
C GLU A 112 -4.65 16.11 -3.27
N HIS A 113 -4.96 15.55 -4.44
CA HIS A 113 -4.09 15.59 -5.61
C HIS A 113 -4.58 16.46 -6.77
N GLY A 114 -5.77 17.06 -6.64
CA GLY A 114 -6.40 17.86 -7.69
C GLY A 114 -7.09 17.00 -8.75
N THR A 115 -7.07 17.43 -10.02
CA THR A 115 -7.76 16.67 -11.09
C THR A 115 -6.86 15.55 -11.59
N CYS A 116 -7.30 14.31 -11.39
CA CYS A 116 -6.58 13.10 -11.75
C CYS A 116 -7.34 12.30 -12.82
N THR A 117 -6.63 11.40 -13.50
CA THR A 117 -7.17 10.51 -14.52
C THR A 117 -6.89 9.07 -14.10
N TYR A 118 -7.94 8.27 -13.91
CA TYR A 118 -7.85 6.91 -13.38
C TYR A 118 -8.20 5.90 -14.47
N LEU A 119 -7.31 4.95 -14.73
CA LEU A 119 -7.55 3.81 -15.62
C LEU A 119 -8.38 2.73 -14.91
N GLY A 120 -8.90 1.78 -15.68
CA GLY A 120 -9.67 0.65 -15.17
C GLY A 120 -11.07 1.04 -14.71
N ASP A 121 -11.58 0.31 -13.75
CA ASP A 121 -12.97 0.43 -13.29
C ASP A 121 -13.07 1.40 -12.12
N ILE A 122 -14.27 1.97 -11.93
CA ILE A 122 -14.62 2.68 -10.71
C ILE A 122 -15.91 2.12 -10.11
N THR A 123 -15.88 1.87 -8.81
CA THR A 123 -17.06 1.55 -8.01
C THR A 123 -17.34 2.70 -7.07
N PHE A 124 -18.59 3.13 -7.04
CA PHE A 124 -19.10 4.02 -6.00
C PHE A 124 -20.01 3.26 -5.05
N ASP A 125 -19.86 3.48 -3.75
CA ASP A 125 -20.78 3.03 -2.70
C ASP A 125 -21.03 4.13 -1.66
N VAL A 126 -21.93 3.88 -0.71
CA VAL A 126 -22.16 4.76 0.44
C VAL A 126 -21.71 4.06 1.71
N VAL A 127 -20.82 4.70 2.47
CA VAL A 127 -20.35 4.25 3.78
C VAL A 127 -20.56 5.38 4.77
N GLU A 128 -21.26 5.08 5.88
CA GLU A 128 -21.55 6.06 6.95
C GLU A 128 -22.20 7.36 6.42
N GLY A 129 -23.05 7.23 5.39
CA GLY A 129 -23.78 8.34 4.77
C GLY A 129 -22.97 9.17 3.76
N SER A 130 -21.69 8.86 3.55
CA SER A 130 -20.82 9.53 2.57
C SER A 130 -20.51 8.64 1.39
N LEU A 131 -20.32 9.24 0.20
CA LEU A 131 -19.84 8.54 -0.97
C LEU A 131 -18.40 8.08 -0.77
N ARG A 132 -18.10 6.88 -1.24
CA ARG A 132 -16.74 6.37 -1.41
C ARG A 132 -16.55 5.90 -2.84
N ALA A 133 -15.36 6.14 -3.37
CA ALA A 133 -14.94 5.72 -4.70
C ALA A 133 -13.76 4.75 -4.58
N ILE A 134 -13.88 3.58 -5.22
CA ILE A 134 -12.85 2.56 -5.31
C ILE A 134 -12.44 2.44 -6.78
N ASN A 135 -11.16 2.60 -7.08
CA ASN A 135 -10.60 2.38 -8.40
C ASN A 135 -9.95 1.00 -8.47
N THR A 136 -10.38 0.16 -9.42
CA THR A 136 -9.88 -1.21 -9.61
C THR A 136 -9.19 -1.32 -10.96
N LEU A 137 -7.90 -1.63 -10.97
CA LEU A 137 -7.08 -1.68 -12.18
C LEU A 137 -5.92 -2.68 -12.04
N PRO A 138 -5.29 -3.11 -13.15
CA PRO A 138 -4.12 -3.98 -13.09
C PRO A 138 -2.95 -3.35 -12.33
N MET A 139 -2.17 -4.18 -11.63
CA MET A 139 -1.03 -3.73 -10.81
C MET A 139 -0.07 -2.78 -11.55
N GLU A 140 0.30 -3.11 -12.79
CA GLU A 140 1.22 -2.26 -13.57
C GLU A 140 0.62 -0.89 -13.89
N GLN A 141 -0.68 -0.82 -14.16
CA GLN A 141 -1.36 0.45 -14.41
C GLN A 141 -1.48 1.31 -13.16
N TYR A 142 -1.68 0.69 -11.99
CA TYR A 142 -1.59 1.37 -10.70
C TYR A 142 -0.21 2.01 -10.51
N LEU A 143 0.86 1.27 -10.83
CA LEU A 143 2.24 1.76 -10.69
C LEU A 143 2.59 2.92 -11.64
N TYR A 144 1.91 3.05 -12.78
CA TYR A 144 2.04 4.27 -13.62
C TYR A 144 1.61 5.54 -12.89
N GLY A 145 0.75 5.43 -11.89
CA GLY A 145 0.31 6.53 -11.04
C GLY A 145 1.07 6.66 -9.72
N VAL A 146 1.83 5.64 -9.30
CA VAL A 146 2.64 5.67 -8.08
C VAL A 146 4.06 6.14 -8.36
N VAL A 147 4.79 5.42 -9.21
CA VAL A 147 6.22 5.64 -9.45
C VAL A 147 6.57 7.10 -9.78
N PRO A 148 5.88 7.80 -10.70
CA PRO A 148 6.25 9.18 -11.03
C PRO A 148 5.89 10.22 -9.96
N ASN A 149 5.09 9.85 -8.95
CA ASN A 149 4.71 10.72 -7.84
C ASN A 149 5.48 10.43 -6.55
N GLU A 150 6.08 9.24 -6.45
CA GLU A 150 7.09 8.90 -5.44
C GLU A 150 8.48 9.35 -5.89
N MET A 151 8.82 9.16 -7.16
CA MET A 151 10.11 9.52 -7.74
C MET A 151 9.91 10.31 -9.03
N SER A 152 10.61 11.44 -9.18
CA SER A 152 10.42 12.28 -10.38
C SER A 152 10.73 11.51 -11.66
N ASN A 153 9.88 11.65 -12.67
CA ASN A 153 10.04 11.03 -14.00
C ASN A 153 11.38 11.39 -14.69
N SER A 154 12.12 12.40 -14.22
CA SER A 154 13.47 12.75 -14.72
C SER A 154 14.61 11.94 -14.10
N PHE A 155 14.34 11.11 -13.09
CA PHE A 155 15.37 10.31 -12.44
C PHE A 155 15.99 9.27 -13.40
N PRO A 156 17.21 8.77 -13.11
CA PRO A 156 17.82 7.68 -13.86
C PRO A 156 16.89 6.46 -13.94
N ILE A 157 16.99 5.70 -15.02
CA ILE A 157 16.03 4.62 -15.30
C ILE A 157 16.12 3.50 -14.24
N ASP A 158 17.33 3.15 -13.79
CA ASP A 158 17.50 2.11 -12.77
C ASP A 158 16.99 2.54 -11.39
N ALA A 159 17.03 3.83 -11.05
CA ALA A 159 16.37 4.34 -9.85
C ALA A 159 14.83 4.19 -9.95
N LEU A 160 14.26 4.50 -11.12
CA LEU A 160 12.82 4.32 -11.37
C LEU A 160 12.41 2.83 -11.37
N LYS A 161 13.26 1.93 -11.88
CA LYS A 161 13.04 0.48 -11.84
C LYS A 161 13.07 -0.05 -10.41
N ALA A 162 14.06 0.36 -9.61
CA ALA A 162 14.12 0.01 -8.19
C ALA A 162 12.84 0.48 -7.46
N GLN A 163 12.40 1.72 -7.72
CA GLN A 163 11.14 2.24 -7.18
C GLN A 163 9.92 1.44 -7.64
N ALA A 164 9.86 0.99 -8.90
CA ALA A 164 8.77 0.17 -9.40
C ALA A 164 8.69 -1.18 -8.68
N VAL A 165 9.82 -1.87 -8.51
CA VAL A 165 9.90 -3.15 -7.78
C VAL A 165 9.52 -2.98 -6.31
N CYS A 166 10.05 -1.95 -5.62
CA CYS A 166 9.67 -1.64 -4.24
C CYS A 166 8.16 -1.38 -4.14
N ALA A 167 7.63 -0.52 -5.01
CA ALA A 167 6.23 -0.14 -4.99
C ALA A 167 5.29 -1.33 -5.26
N ARG A 168 5.65 -2.20 -6.21
CA ARG A 168 4.91 -3.43 -6.50
C ARG A 168 4.91 -4.39 -5.31
N SER A 169 6.08 -4.63 -4.72
CA SER A 169 6.23 -5.53 -3.57
C SER A 169 5.41 -5.05 -2.37
N PHE A 170 5.48 -3.73 -2.08
CA PHE A 170 4.66 -3.10 -1.06
C PHE A 170 3.16 -3.27 -1.35
N ALA A 171 2.69 -2.83 -2.53
CA ALA A 171 1.28 -2.89 -2.90
C ALA A 171 0.72 -4.31 -2.81
N LEU A 172 1.45 -5.27 -3.39
CA LEU A 172 1.04 -6.65 -3.42
C LEU A 172 1.00 -7.27 -2.01
N SER A 173 2.02 -7.01 -1.17
CA SER A 173 2.02 -7.47 0.24
C SER A 173 0.80 -6.97 1.03
N ARG A 174 0.35 -5.74 0.76
CA ARG A 174 -0.85 -5.14 1.37
C ARG A 174 -2.14 -5.73 0.82
N CYS A 175 -2.18 -6.06 -0.47
CA CYS A 175 -3.31 -6.79 -1.06
C CYS A 175 -3.51 -8.14 -0.35
N TYR A 176 -2.45 -8.92 -0.11
CA TYR A 176 -2.53 -10.13 0.72
C TYR A 176 -3.02 -9.83 2.14
N ARG A 177 -2.43 -8.83 2.80
CA ARG A 177 -2.82 -8.51 4.18
C ARG A 177 -4.27 -8.05 4.33
N TYR A 178 -4.83 -7.37 3.33
CA TYR A 178 -6.11 -6.67 3.40
C TYR A 178 -7.17 -7.22 2.46
N GLN A 179 -6.97 -8.42 1.92
CA GLN A 179 -7.89 -9.07 0.97
C GLN A 179 -9.37 -9.15 1.42
N SER A 180 -9.64 -9.22 2.73
CA SER A 180 -11.01 -9.26 3.28
C SER A 180 -11.71 -7.88 3.30
N ARG A 181 -11.02 -6.81 2.92
CA ARG A 181 -11.58 -5.46 2.79
C ARG A 181 -12.18 -5.25 1.40
N SER A 182 -12.99 -4.19 1.29
CA SER A 182 -13.52 -3.70 0.00
C SER A 182 -12.46 -3.05 -0.89
N TYR A 183 -11.30 -2.70 -0.33
CA TYR A 183 -10.18 -2.08 -1.02
C TYR A 183 -8.87 -2.52 -0.36
N ASP A 184 -7.81 -2.53 -1.14
CA ASP A 184 -6.49 -3.02 -0.74
C ASP A 184 -5.61 -1.88 -0.21
N LEU A 185 -5.69 -0.71 -0.86
CA LEU A 185 -4.82 0.45 -0.62
C LEU A 185 -5.64 1.76 -0.58
N VAL A 186 -5.06 2.80 0.01
CA VAL A 186 -5.49 4.19 -0.15
C VAL A 186 -4.52 4.96 -1.06
N ASP A 187 -4.98 6.05 -1.65
CA ASP A 187 -4.23 6.84 -2.64
C ASP A 187 -3.28 7.92 -2.05
N THR A 188 -3.03 7.85 -0.75
CA THR A 188 -2.18 8.81 -0.01
C THR A 188 -0.95 8.13 0.55
N SER A 189 0.00 8.90 1.08
CA SER A 189 1.23 8.41 1.72
C SER A 189 1.02 7.51 2.96
N LYS A 190 -0.23 7.21 3.35
CA LYS A 190 -0.53 6.14 4.31
C LYS A 190 -0.19 4.77 3.74
N ASP A 191 -0.38 4.60 2.43
CA ASP A 191 0.07 3.43 1.68
C ASP A 191 1.10 3.89 0.65
N GLN A 192 0.66 4.44 -0.49
CA GLN A 192 1.53 5.01 -1.53
C GLN A 192 0.82 6.15 -2.25
N THR A 193 1.61 7.11 -2.74
CA THR A 193 1.09 8.31 -3.38
C THR A 193 0.63 8.00 -4.82
N TYR A 194 -0.69 7.85 -5.02
CA TYR A 194 -1.30 7.44 -6.29
C TYR A 194 -2.11 8.57 -6.93
N HIS A 195 -1.59 9.19 -8.01
CA HIS A 195 -2.27 10.30 -8.71
C HIS A 195 -2.96 9.87 -10.01
N GLY A 196 -3.13 8.57 -10.24
CA GLY A 196 -3.64 8.04 -11.49
C GLY A 196 -2.66 8.19 -12.67
N TYR A 197 -3.14 7.85 -13.85
CA TYR A 197 -2.36 7.80 -15.09
C TYR A 197 -2.12 9.18 -15.71
N ALA A 198 -0.88 9.40 -16.17
CA ALA A 198 -0.54 10.54 -17.02
C ALA A 198 0.47 10.13 -18.10
N SER A 199 0.08 10.25 -19.38
CA SER A 199 0.88 9.84 -20.54
C SER A 199 2.23 10.56 -20.69
N LYS A 200 2.42 11.70 -20.01
CA LYS A 200 3.69 12.44 -19.96
C LYS A 200 4.78 11.71 -19.16
N ASN A 201 4.42 10.79 -18.27
CA ASN A 201 5.34 10.07 -17.37
C ASN A 201 6.02 8.88 -18.06
N ARG A 202 6.52 9.09 -19.30
CA ARG A 202 7.01 8.02 -20.18
C ARG A 202 8.16 7.20 -19.60
N ARG A 203 9.05 7.80 -18.80
CA ARG A 203 10.21 7.10 -18.23
C ARG A 203 9.81 6.22 -17.06
N ALA A 204 8.94 6.73 -16.18
CA ALA A 204 8.37 5.94 -15.10
C ALA A 204 7.55 4.77 -15.66
N ILE A 205 6.70 5.01 -16.67
CA ILE A 205 5.95 3.95 -17.37
C ILE A 205 6.90 2.90 -17.95
N ALA A 206 7.96 3.32 -18.65
CA ALA A 206 8.94 2.38 -19.19
C ALA A 206 9.70 1.58 -18.11
N ALA A 207 9.95 2.17 -16.93
CA ALA A 207 10.57 1.46 -15.81
C ALA A 207 9.63 0.43 -15.19
N VAL A 208 8.35 0.76 -15.04
CA VAL A 208 7.30 -0.17 -14.60
C VAL A 208 7.17 -1.32 -15.58
N ASP A 209 7.03 -1.00 -16.88
CA ASP A 209 6.88 -2.00 -17.94
C ASP A 209 8.11 -2.93 -18.03
N ALA A 210 9.33 -2.38 -17.86
CA ALA A 210 10.58 -3.15 -17.88
C ALA A 210 10.81 -4.03 -16.64
N THR A 211 10.00 -3.84 -15.59
CA THR A 211 10.08 -4.62 -14.34
C THR A 211 8.73 -5.27 -14.02
N ALA A 212 7.87 -5.46 -15.03
CA ALA A 212 6.52 -5.97 -14.83
C ALA A 212 6.55 -7.33 -14.11
N GLY A 213 5.75 -7.45 -13.06
CA GLY A 213 5.73 -8.64 -12.19
C GLY A 213 6.94 -8.81 -11.26
N GLU A 214 8.04 -8.05 -11.41
CA GLU A 214 9.20 -8.18 -10.53
C GLU A 214 8.93 -7.61 -9.13
N LEU A 215 9.31 -8.36 -8.11
CA LEU A 215 9.09 -8.06 -6.70
C LEU A 215 10.20 -8.64 -5.83
N LEU A 216 10.31 -8.13 -4.60
CA LEU A 216 11.22 -8.64 -3.59
C LEU A 216 10.57 -9.76 -2.78
N THR A 217 11.32 -10.84 -2.60
CA THR A 217 10.94 -11.97 -1.73
C THR A 217 12.01 -12.25 -0.69
N TYR A 218 11.57 -12.69 0.48
CA TYR A 218 12.42 -13.22 1.54
C TYR A 218 11.78 -14.50 2.06
N GLU A 219 12.49 -15.64 2.03
CA GLU A 219 11.95 -16.95 2.42
C GLU A 219 10.58 -17.25 1.79
N ASN A 220 10.45 -17.00 0.48
CA ASN A 220 9.20 -17.15 -0.30
C ASN A 220 8.03 -16.24 0.13
N LYS A 221 8.23 -15.31 1.06
CA LYS A 221 7.26 -14.27 1.42
C LYS A 221 7.55 -13.01 0.61
N ILE A 222 6.49 -12.35 0.17
CA ILE A 222 6.62 -11.05 -0.50
C ILE A 222 7.05 -10.02 0.55
N VAL A 223 8.11 -9.30 0.23
CA VAL A 223 8.65 -8.26 1.09
C VAL A 223 7.75 -7.04 0.99
N GLU A 224 7.26 -6.57 2.15
CA GLU A 224 6.68 -5.24 2.24
C GLU A 224 7.81 -4.20 2.17
N ALA A 225 8.17 -3.81 0.94
CA ALA A 225 9.34 -3.00 0.65
C ALA A 225 9.10 -1.50 0.95
N TYR A 226 9.40 -1.08 2.18
CA TYR A 226 9.36 0.32 2.60
C TYR A 226 10.40 1.16 1.87
N TYR A 227 10.07 2.42 1.59
CA TYR A 227 10.98 3.38 0.97
C TYR A 227 10.65 4.79 1.44
N SER A 228 11.62 5.71 1.38
CA SER A 228 11.43 7.11 1.75
C SER A 228 12.27 8.06 0.89
N SER A 229 12.00 9.36 0.97
CA SER A 229 12.72 10.35 0.15
C SER A 229 14.22 10.32 0.44
N SER A 230 14.60 10.51 1.70
CA SER A 230 15.99 10.49 2.16
C SER A 230 16.08 9.80 3.51
N ASN A 231 17.08 8.95 3.69
CA ASN A 231 17.35 8.29 4.97
C ASN A 231 18.28 9.11 5.87
N GLY A 232 18.92 10.16 5.35
CA GLY A 232 19.79 11.06 6.11
C GLY A 232 21.22 10.57 6.28
N GLY A 233 21.64 9.57 5.50
CA GLY A 233 23.00 9.02 5.50
C GLY A 233 23.15 7.66 6.18
N GLN A 234 22.07 7.09 6.70
CA GLN A 234 22.01 5.75 7.31
C GLN A 234 20.57 5.23 7.27
N THR A 235 20.38 3.97 6.87
CA THR A 235 19.07 3.31 6.90
C THR A 235 18.62 3.00 8.33
N ASP A 236 17.32 2.80 8.50
CA ASP A 236 16.73 2.37 9.77
C ASP A 236 15.98 1.03 9.63
N THR A 237 15.55 0.46 10.75
CA THR A 237 14.79 -0.80 10.78
C THR A 237 13.32 -0.57 11.13
N PRO A 238 12.39 -1.45 10.68
CA PRO A 238 10.99 -1.37 11.10
C PRO A 238 10.81 -1.49 12.61
N LYS A 239 11.74 -2.12 13.34
CA LYS A 239 11.70 -2.27 14.79
C LYS A 239 11.80 -0.91 15.49
N ASN A 240 12.72 -0.09 15.02
CA ASN A 240 12.96 1.25 15.56
C ASN A 240 11.80 2.22 15.29
N VAL A 241 11.07 2.03 14.17
CA VAL A 241 10.01 2.95 13.75
C VAL A 241 8.61 2.48 14.12
N TRP A 242 8.34 1.18 14.06
CA TRP A 242 7.00 0.57 14.19
C TRP A 242 6.95 -0.69 15.08
N ASP A 243 8.01 -1.01 15.83
CA ASP A 243 8.12 -2.19 16.72
C ASP A 243 7.82 -3.53 15.99
N SER A 244 8.24 -3.61 14.72
CA SER A 244 8.16 -4.82 13.90
C SER A 244 9.56 -5.30 13.55
N ASP A 245 9.87 -6.57 13.78
CA ASP A 245 11.19 -7.12 13.47
C ASP A 245 11.15 -7.89 12.15
N GLU A 246 11.96 -7.47 11.18
CA GLU A 246 12.01 -8.04 9.84
C GLU A 246 13.47 -8.18 9.41
N PRO A 247 13.98 -9.41 9.18
CA PRO A 247 15.42 -9.68 9.09
C PRO A 247 16.10 -9.10 7.84
N PHE A 248 15.31 -8.73 6.83
CA PHE A 248 15.79 -8.16 5.58
C PHE A 248 15.98 -6.63 5.64
N TYR A 249 15.80 -5.99 6.80
CA TYR A 249 16.15 -4.60 7.04
C TYR A 249 17.31 -4.48 8.03
N ALA A 250 18.29 -3.65 7.70
CA ALA A 250 19.44 -3.40 8.57
C ALA A 250 19.76 -1.90 8.66
N ILE A 251 20.45 -1.51 9.74
CA ILE A 251 21.08 -0.21 9.88
C ILE A 251 22.39 -0.25 9.09
N VAL A 252 22.46 0.51 8.00
CA VAL A 252 23.60 0.55 7.07
C VAL A 252 23.88 2.01 6.69
N ASP A 253 25.15 2.40 6.74
CA ASP A 253 25.56 3.74 6.29
C ASP A 253 25.31 3.90 4.78
N ASP A 254 24.64 4.98 4.41
CA ASP A 254 24.26 5.31 3.04
C ASP A 254 24.89 6.64 2.60
N PRO A 255 26.20 6.66 2.26
CA PRO A 255 26.89 7.88 1.86
C PRO A 255 26.31 8.51 0.59
N TYR A 256 25.63 7.73 -0.25
CA TYR A 256 25.04 8.21 -1.50
C TYR A 256 23.80 9.10 -1.26
N ASP A 257 23.10 8.94 -0.13
CA ASP A 257 22.02 9.86 0.27
C ASP A 257 22.59 11.27 0.51
N LEU A 258 23.73 11.36 1.20
CA LEU A 258 24.43 12.61 1.51
C LEU A 258 25.04 13.28 0.28
N MET A 259 25.42 12.50 -0.74
CA MET A 259 25.91 13.04 -2.02
C MET A 259 24.84 13.78 -2.82
N ASN A 260 23.56 13.58 -2.50
CA ASN A 260 22.47 14.21 -3.22
C ASN A 260 22.14 15.58 -2.61
N ALA A 261 22.39 16.67 -3.35
CA ALA A 261 22.09 18.04 -2.89
C ALA A 261 20.60 18.31 -2.62
N SER A 262 19.69 17.41 -3.02
CA SER A 262 18.26 17.49 -2.66
C SER A 262 17.90 16.75 -1.36
N SER A 263 18.85 16.08 -0.73
CA SER A 263 18.72 15.57 0.63
C SER A 263 18.74 16.77 1.57
N ILE A 264 17.60 17.03 2.22
CA ILE A 264 17.43 18.20 3.08
C ILE A 264 18.30 17.99 4.33
N GLU A 265 19.08 19.01 4.63
CA GLU A 265 19.87 19.12 5.84
C GLU A 265 19.51 20.44 6.53
N GLU A 266 19.25 20.34 7.83
CA GLU A 266 19.10 21.47 8.73
C GLU A 266 20.35 21.53 9.61
N LEU A 267 20.92 22.73 9.75
CA LEU A 267 22.19 22.95 10.45
C LEU A 267 22.00 23.92 11.61
N SER A 268 22.73 23.64 12.69
CA SER A 268 23.02 24.58 13.76
C SER A 268 24.53 24.63 13.97
N PHE A 269 25.09 25.82 14.21
CA PHE A 269 26.53 26.03 14.20
C PHE A 269 27.05 26.41 15.58
N ILE A 270 28.14 25.76 16.00
CA ILE A 270 28.88 26.07 17.22
C ILE A 270 30.31 26.48 16.81
N PRO A 271 30.76 27.71 17.10
CA PRO A 271 32.07 28.17 16.68
C PRO A 271 33.20 27.53 17.48
N ASP A 272 34.40 27.49 16.89
CA ASP A 272 35.62 27.07 17.59
C ASP A 272 35.96 28.04 18.74
N GLU A 273 35.73 29.34 18.57
CA GLU A 273 35.98 30.38 19.56
C GLU A 273 34.74 31.28 19.73
N PHE A 274 34.42 31.66 20.96
CA PHE A 274 33.27 32.52 21.27
C PHE A 274 33.67 34.00 21.40
N THR A 275 34.09 34.59 20.29
CA THR A 275 34.37 36.02 20.10
C THR A 275 33.08 36.85 19.97
N ASP A 276 33.17 38.18 20.05
CA ASP A 276 32.03 39.07 19.83
C ASP A 276 31.41 38.87 18.44
N GLU A 277 32.23 38.65 17.41
CA GLU A 277 31.77 38.39 16.04
C GLU A 277 31.00 37.08 15.93
N THR A 278 31.56 35.98 16.47
CA THR A 278 30.90 34.67 16.40
C THR A 278 29.60 34.63 17.20
N ARG A 279 29.55 35.31 18.36
CA ARG A 279 28.32 35.45 19.15
C ARG A 279 27.24 36.24 18.41
N ALA A 280 27.62 37.25 17.63
CA ALA A 280 26.69 38.07 16.87
C ALA A 280 26.03 37.32 15.70
N ILE A 281 26.71 36.31 15.13
CA ILE A 281 26.20 35.51 14.00
C ILE A 281 25.59 34.17 14.42
N MET A 282 25.86 33.71 15.63
CA MET A 282 25.31 32.47 16.17
C MET A 282 23.82 32.63 16.52
N ASP A 283 23.05 31.54 16.43
CA ASP A 283 21.66 31.55 16.90
C ASP A 283 21.60 31.83 18.41
N ALA A 284 20.80 32.82 18.78
CA ALA A 284 20.73 33.32 20.15
C ALA A 284 20.16 32.28 21.14
N GLU A 285 19.27 31.40 20.68
CA GLU A 285 18.70 30.34 21.52
C GLU A 285 19.75 29.26 21.79
N VAL A 286 20.54 28.89 20.78
CA VAL A 286 21.65 27.93 20.90
C VAL A 286 22.72 28.46 21.82
N LEU A 287 23.16 29.71 21.62
CA LEU A 287 24.13 30.35 22.51
C LEU A 287 23.63 30.39 23.96
N SER A 288 22.36 30.73 24.15
CA SER A 288 21.76 30.75 25.48
C SER A 288 21.65 29.36 26.11
N ALA A 289 21.37 28.32 25.32
CA ALA A 289 21.31 26.94 25.80
C ALA A 289 22.68 26.46 26.29
N ILE A 290 23.73 26.70 25.51
CA ILE A 290 25.12 26.36 25.89
C ILE A 290 25.54 27.15 27.12
N GLN A 291 25.29 28.46 27.15
CA GLN A 291 25.66 29.31 28.29
C GLN A 291 24.96 28.90 29.59
N ARG A 292 23.66 28.56 29.53
CA ARG A 292 22.92 28.07 30.70
C ARG A 292 23.50 26.75 31.21
N ALA A 293 23.73 25.79 30.33
CA ALA A 293 24.28 24.50 30.71
C ALA A 293 25.70 24.62 31.26
N ALA A 294 26.53 25.51 30.72
CA ALA A 294 27.87 25.76 31.22
C ALA A 294 27.85 26.35 32.63
N ASN A 295 26.96 27.33 32.88
CA ASN A 295 26.80 27.91 34.22
C ASN A 295 26.30 26.89 35.24
N GLU A 296 25.33 26.06 34.84
CA GLU A 296 24.80 24.99 35.69
C GLU A 296 25.88 23.96 36.03
N ALA A 297 26.66 23.51 35.03
CA ALA A 297 27.75 22.57 35.21
C ALA A 297 28.90 23.14 36.07
N ALA A 298 29.18 24.43 35.96
CA ALA A 298 30.19 25.11 36.78
C ALA A 298 29.70 25.43 38.21
N GLY A 299 28.38 25.51 38.43
CA GLY A 299 27.78 25.99 39.67
C GLY A 299 27.89 27.51 39.87
N GLU A 300 28.40 28.24 38.87
CA GLU A 300 28.58 29.69 38.87
C GLU A 300 28.50 30.27 37.45
N SER A 301 28.53 31.59 37.30
CA SER A 301 28.54 32.22 35.98
C SER A 301 29.93 32.14 35.36
N VAL A 302 30.03 31.54 34.17
CA VAL A 302 31.29 31.43 33.42
C VAL A 302 31.18 32.03 32.02
N ALA A 303 32.24 32.64 31.52
CA ALA A 303 32.39 33.06 30.14
C ALA A 303 32.81 31.87 29.26
N LEU A 304 32.13 31.66 28.13
CA LEU A 304 32.55 30.69 27.12
C LEU A 304 33.76 31.23 26.35
N LEU A 305 34.84 30.45 26.23
CA LEU A 305 36.05 30.85 25.50
C LEU A 305 36.13 30.14 24.15
N SER A 306 36.12 28.81 24.15
CA SER A 306 36.27 28.00 22.93
C SER A 306 35.55 26.65 23.03
N THR A 307 35.22 26.09 21.88
CA THR A 307 34.69 24.73 21.74
C THR A 307 35.85 23.78 21.46
N ILE A 308 36.09 22.85 22.39
CA ILE A 308 37.16 21.86 22.28
C ILE A 308 36.70 20.69 21.38
N ALA A 309 35.52 20.15 21.67
CA ALA A 309 34.96 19.03 20.93
C ALA A 309 33.43 19.02 21.02
N VAL A 310 32.79 18.46 19.99
CA VAL A 310 31.36 18.18 19.96
C VAL A 310 31.16 16.72 19.59
N THR A 311 30.53 15.96 20.49
CA THR A 311 30.36 14.51 20.34
C THR A 311 28.87 14.15 20.39
N PRO A 312 28.30 13.55 19.34
CA PRO A 312 26.95 13.00 19.41
C PRO A 312 26.86 11.88 20.45
N ALA A 313 25.80 11.90 21.26
CA ALA A 313 25.63 11.00 22.40
C ALA A 313 24.20 10.44 22.46
N GLU A 314 24.04 9.34 23.21
CA GLU A 314 22.75 8.67 23.45
C GLU A 314 21.95 8.40 22.16
N PRO A 315 22.42 7.45 21.31
CA PRO A 315 21.65 7.03 20.15
C PRO A 315 20.27 6.51 20.60
N GLU A 316 19.20 6.93 19.91
CA GLU A 316 17.81 6.56 20.22
C GLU A 316 17.60 5.04 20.12
N HIS A 317 18.41 4.37 19.30
CA HIS A 317 18.32 2.94 19.03
C HIS A 317 19.68 2.25 19.13
N GLU A 318 19.68 0.97 19.48
CA GLU A 318 20.88 0.12 19.49
C GLU A 318 21.40 -0.17 18.05
N GLY A 319 22.47 -0.96 17.93
CA GLY A 319 22.93 -1.45 16.62
C GLY A 319 23.69 -0.42 15.77
N GLY A 320 24.27 0.62 16.40
CA GLY A 320 25.06 1.63 15.69
C GLY A 320 24.23 2.72 15.02
N SER A 321 22.99 2.92 15.48
CA SER A 321 22.13 4.02 15.02
C SER A 321 22.79 5.37 15.21
N ARG A 322 22.70 6.21 14.18
CA ARG A 322 23.15 7.60 14.17
C ARG A 322 22.02 8.59 14.47
N CYS A 323 20.88 8.13 14.98
CA CYS A 323 19.82 9.01 15.49
C CYS A 323 20.16 9.39 16.94
N TYR A 324 21.09 10.33 17.15
CA TYR A 324 21.50 10.75 18.49
C TYR A 324 20.45 11.65 19.14
N THR A 325 20.19 11.48 20.45
CA THR A 325 19.22 12.32 21.16
C THR A 325 19.88 13.45 21.94
N ARG A 326 21.19 13.34 22.20
CA ARG A 326 22.01 14.32 22.90
C ARG A 326 23.30 14.64 22.16
N ILE A 327 23.90 15.76 22.52
CA ILE A 327 25.26 16.14 22.12
C ILE A 327 26.02 16.60 23.35
N ASP A 328 27.24 16.09 23.48
CA ASP A 328 28.21 16.51 24.48
C ASP A 328 29.16 17.55 23.88
N ILE A 329 29.25 18.71 24.52
CA ILE A 329 30.07 19.84 24.10
C ILE A 329 31.14 20.08 25.16
N ALA A 330 32.39 19.80 24.81
CA ALA A 330 33.54 20.13 25.63
C ALA A 330 33.95 21.59 25.38
N LEU A 331 34.01 22.39 26.44
CA LEU A 331 34.19 23.84 26.39
C LEU A 331 35.39 24.25 27.24
N ALA A 332 36.16 25.22 26.75
CA ALA A 332 37.01 26.05 27.60
C ALA A 332 36.19 27.23 28.11
N VAL A 333 36.28 27.51 29.41
CA VAL A 333 35.49 28.54 30.09
C VAL A 333 36.35 29.34 31.07
N SER A 334 35.90 30.53 31.47
CA SER A 334 36.54 31.32 32.52
C SER A 334 35.53 31.94 33.49
N ASN A 335 35.83 31.97 34.77
CA ASN A 335 35.06 32.73 35.77
C ASN A 335 35.59 34.16 35.98
N GLY A 336 36.53 34.62 35.13
CA GLY A 336 37.18 35.92 35.22
C GLY A 336 38.44 35.96 36.09
N GLN A 337 38.76 34.86 36.79
CA GLN A 337 40.03 34.71 37.54
C GLN A 337 40.89 33.57 36.97
N GLU A 338 40.27 32.44 36.66
CA GLU A 338 40.94 31.26 36.13
C GLU A 338 40.24 30.75 34.85
N GLU A 339 40.98 30.05 34.02
CA GLU A 339 40.45 29.30 32.87
C GLU A 339 40.34 27.82 33.24
N GLY A 340 39.27 27.18 32.80
CA GLY A 340 39.00 25.77 33.04
C GLY A 340 38.35 25.10 31.85
N GLN A 341 38.09 23.81 31.98
CA GLN A 341 37.36 23.03 30.98
C GLN A 341 36.20 22.32 31.63
N LEU A 342 35.07 22.25 30.93
CA LEU A 342 33.91 21.48 31.33
C LEU A 342 33.26 20.84 30.12
N THR A 343 32.43 19.82 30.33
CA THR A 343 31.61 19.22 29.30
C THR A 343 30.16 19.38 29.68
N VAL A 344 29.35 19.93 28.76
CA VAL A 344 27.90 20.00 28.91
C VAL A 344 27.24 19.01 27.97
N SER A 345 26.19 18.36 28.44
CA SER A 345 25.36 17.49 27.60
C SER A 345 24.04 18.19 27.34
N LEU A 346 23.65 18.37 26.08
CA LEU A 346 22.41 19.05 25.69
C LEU A 346 21.52 18.11 24.88
N ALA A 347 20.20 18.20 25.07
CA ALA A 347 19.29 17.53 24.15
C ALA A 347 19.37 18.23 22.80
N ILE A 348 19.35 17.46 21.72
CA ILE A 348 19.51 18.05 20.38
C ILE A 348 18.36 19.01 20.04
N GLY A 349 17.16 18.76 20.56
CA GLY A 349 16.02 19.67 20.43
C GLY A 349 16.26 21.07 21.02
N ASP A 350 17.21 21.23 21.94
CA ASP A 350 17.56 22.51 22.56
C ASP A 350 18.55 23.33 21.70
N LEU A 351 19.17 22.71 20.69
CA LEU A 351 20.23 23.29 19.86
C LEU A 351 19.72 23.96 18.57
N SER A 352 18.47 24.47 18.59
CA SER A 352 17.74 25.21 17.53
C SER A 352 18.22 25.03 16.09
N PHE A 353 17.35 24.46 15.24
CA PHE A 353 17.60 24.30 13.82
C PHE A 353 16.95 25.44 13.04
N GLY A 354 17.75 26.10 12.19
CA GLY A 354 17.47 27.38 11.53
C GLY A 354 16.00 27.74 11.29
N SER A 355 15.61 28.87 11.90
CA SER A 355 14.47 29.70 11.54
C SER A 355 14.54 30.13 10.07
N PHE A 356 14.00 29.32 9.16
CA PHE A 356 13.51 29.77 7.86
C PHE A 356 12.18 29.05 7.56
N ASN A 357 11.12 29.86 7.46
CA ASN A 357 9.78 29.53 6.98
C ASN A 357 9.69 28.21 6.21
N ASN A 358 9.05 27.19 6.77
CA ASN A 358 8.52 26.09 5.95
C ASN A 358 7.19 25.52 6.46
N THR A 359 6.27 25.47 5.51
CA THR A 359 4.81 25.45 5.55
C THR A 359 4.24 24.06 5.85
N LEU A 360 4.54 23.44 6.99
CA LEU A 360 4.25 21.99 7.17
C LEU A 360 3.47 21.60 8.43
N GLY A 361 2.76 22.54 9.05
CA GLY A 361 1.82 22.25 10.15
C GLY A 361 0.56 21.43 9.77
N LYS A 362 0.54 20.68 8.67
CA LYS A 362 -0.64 19.94 8.17
C LYS A 362 -0.50 18.42 8.10
N ILE A 363 0.68 17.85 8.34
CA ILE A 363 0.87 16.39 8.33
C ILE A 363 1.41 16.01 9.71
N GLY A 364 0.58 15.34 10.52
CA GLY A 364 0.78 15.08 11.95
C GLY A 364 1.94 14.18 12.36
N ALA A 365 3.10 14.27 11.71
CA ALA A 365 4.35 13.71 12.22
C ALA A 365 4.96 14.71 13.22
N ARG A 366 5.17 14.29 14.48
CA ARG A 366 5.90 15.13 15.45
C ARG A 366 7.33 15.34 14.94
N LYS A 367 7.72 16.62 14.82
CA LYS A 367 8.82 17.18 14.00
C LYS A 367 10.25 16.66 14.25
N THR A 368 10.54 15.88 15.28
CA THR A 368 11.92 15.48 15.63
C THR A 368 12.18 13.97 15.64
N ARG A 369 11.14 13.13 15.67
CA ARG A 369 11.28 11.66 15.82
C ARG A 369 11.69 10.90 14.57
N LEU A 370 11.66 11.56 13.41
CA LEU A 370 11.99 10.94 12.12
C LEU A 370 13.18 11.66 11.45
N ARG A 371 13.95 12.44 12.21
CA ARG A 371 15.16 13.11 11.75
C ARG A 371 16.36 12.37 12.30
N MET A 372 17.41 12.27 11.49
CA MET A 372 18.70 11.77 11.95
C MET A 372 19.55 12.95 12.35
N SER A 373 19.97 12.96 13.60
CA SER A 373 20.72 14.04 14.21
C SER A 373 22.16 13.64 14.46
N GLY A 374 23.11 14.55 14.24
CA GLY A 374 24.54 14.28 14.40
C GLY A 374 25.35 15.56 14.57
N ALA A 375 26.67 15.43 14.59
CA ALA A 375 27.59 16.54 14.62
C ALA A 375 28.80 16.26 13.73
N GLU A 376 29.22 17.26 12.95
CA GLU A 376 30.32 17.16 12.01
C GLU A 376 31.25 18.36 12.15
N ARG A 377 32.56 18.11 12.10
CA ARG A 377 33.56 19.19 12.13
C ARG A 377 33.50 19.97 10.82
N THR A 378 33.57 21.29 10.90
CA THR A 378 33.65 22.18 9.74
C THR A 378 34.78 23.21 9.92
N ASN A 379 34.95 24.09 8.94
CA ASN A 379 35.90 25.19 9.04
C ASN A 379 35.40 26.23 10.06
N GLY A 380 36.16 26.43 11.14
CA GLY A 380 35.87 27.41 12.19
C GLY A 380 34.86 26.98 13.24
N GLY A 381 34.47 25.70 13.28
CA GLY A 381 33.56 25.18 14.31
C GLY A 381 32.97 23.81 14.00
N TRP A 382 31.76 23.58 14.50
CA TRP A 382 31.01 22.34 14.41
C TRP A 382 29.60 22.59 13.90
N ASN A 383 29.18 21.77 12.94
CA ASN A 383 27.81 21.73 12.47
C ASN A 383 27.06 20.63 13.22
N ILE A 384 26.02 20.99 13.94
CA ILE A 384 24.99 20.07 14.39
C ILE A 384 24.02 19.85 13.22
N THR A 385 23.86 18.60 12.80
CA THR A 385 23.11 18.25 11.60
C THR A 385 21.78 17.60 11.98
N MET A 386 20.70 17.98 11.31
CA MET A 386 19.45 17.23 11.24
C MET A 386 19.13 16.89 9.78
N ARG A 387 19.09 15.60 9.47
CA ARG A 387 18.87 15.05 8.13
C ARG A 387 17.67 14.10 8.13
N ARG A 388 17.40 13.42 7.01
CA ARG A 388 16.31 12.45 6.77
C ARG A 388 14.97 13.10 6.41
N TRP A 389 14.31 12.55 5.40
CA TRP A 389 12.95 12.91 5.00
C TRP A 389 12.10 11.66 4.75
N GLY A 390 11.23 11.35 5.71
CA GLY A 390 10.47 10.11 5.78
C GLY A 390 11.00 9.21 6.91
N HIS A 391 10.60 7.95 6.94
CA HIS A 391 10.93 7.05 8.05
C HIS A 391 12.36 6.51 8.04
N GLY A 392 13.10 6.60 6.92
CA GLY A 392 14.47 6.09 6.82
C GLY A 392 14.61 4.56 6.71
N VAL A 393 13.53 3.81 6.96
CA VAL A 393 13.45 2.36 6.71
C VAL A 393 13.43 2.05 5.21
N GLY A 394 14.26 1.10 4.78
CA GLY A 394 14.33 0.61 3.40
C GLY A 394 14.97 1.61 2.42
N MET A 395 14.51 1.61 1.17
CA MET A 395 15.18 2.34 0.09
C MET A 395 15.08 3.87 0.24
N SER A 396 16.23 4.56 0.21
CA SER A 396 16.27 6.02 -0.01
C SER A 396 16.17 6.34 -1.50
N GLN A 397 15.18 7.17 -1.86
CA GLN A 397 14.99 7.64 -3.24
C GLN A 397 16.14 8.55 -3.70
N ARG A 398 16.70 9.38 -2.79
CA ARG A 398 17.85 10.25 -3.09
C ARG A 398 19.11 9.47 -3.34
N SER A 399 19.36 8.44 -2.53
CA SER A 399 20.52 7.57 -2.74
C SER A 399 20.35 6.69 -3.98
N ALA A 400 19.17 6.09 -4.21
CA ALA A 400 18.88 5.35 -5.44
C ALA A 400 19.16 6.20 -6.71
N GLN A 401 18.82 7.49 -6.68
CA GLN A 401 19.16 8.42 -7.75
C GLN A 401 20.68 8.57 -7.97
N VAL A 402 21.44 8.72 -6.89
CA VAL A 402 22.91 8.88 -6.96
C VAL A 402 23.56 7.58 -7.41
N ARG A 403 23.18 6.44 -6.82
CA ARG A 403 23.72 5.12 -7.16
C ARG A 403 23.49 4.77 -8.63
N ALA A 404 22.29 5.03 -9.15
CA ALA A 404 22.01 4.86 -10.57
C ALA A 404 22.83 5.80 -11.48
N ARG A 405 23.10 7.05 -11.04
CA ARG A 405 24.02 7.96 -11.77
C ARG A 405 25.46 7.47 -11.78
N LEU A 406 25.87 6.74 -10.75
CA LEU A 406 27.18 6.09 -10.65
C LEU A 406 27.24 4.75 -11.39
N GLY A 407 26.18 4.37 -12.11
CA GLY A 407 26.16 3.20 -12.99
C GLY A 407 25.67 1.91 -12.34
N GLN A 408 25.18 1.95 -11.10
CA GLN A 408 24.62 0.77 -10.45
C GLN A 408 23.26 0.41 -11.05
N SER A 409 23.04 -0.89 -11.28
CA SER A 409 21.75 -1.41 -11.75
C SER A 409 20.70 -1.40 -10.65
N TYR A 410 19.43 -1.56 -11.03
CA TYR A 410 18.33 -1.49 -10.06
C TYR A 410 18.36 -2.63 -9.04
N ASP A 411 18.82 -3.82 -9.42
CA ASP A 411 19.00 -4.98 -8.54
C ASP A 411 20.14 -4.76 -7.54
N GLU A 412 21.27 -4.18 -7.97
CA GLU A 412 22.33 -3.73 -7.05
C GLU A 412 21.81 -2.67 -6.08
N ILE A 413 20.94 -1.77 -6.56
CA ILE A 413 20.32 -0.75 -5.72
C ILE A 413 19.48 -1.39 -4.63
N LEU A 414 18.58 -2.31 -4.99
CA LEU A 414 17.69 -3.01 -4.07
C LEU A 414 18.45 -3.87 -3.06
N ALA A 415 19.47 -4.62 -3.51
CA ALA A 415 20.24 -5.53 -2.66
C ALA A 415 20.96 -4.83 -1.48
N PHE A 416 21.26 -3.54 -1.62
CA PHE A 416 21.82 -2.72 -0.53
C PHE A 416 20.79 -2.42 0.58
N TYR A 417 19.51 -2.25 0.22
CA TYR A 417 18.47 -1.84 1.16
C TYR A 417 17.68 -2.99 1.77
N TYR A 418 17.58 -4.09 1.04
CA TYR A 418 16.78 -5.25 1.41
C TYR A 418 17.70 -6.48 1.43
N ILE A 419 18.42 -6.66 2.53
CA ILE A 419 19.44 -7.70 2.67
C ILE A 419 18.82 -9.10 2.58
N ASP A 420 19.56 -10.04 1.97
CA ASP A 420 19.16 -11.44 1.78
C ASP A 420 17.83 -11.66 1.03
N THR A 421 17.26 -10.61 0.44
CA THR A 421 16.09 -10.71 -0.43
C THR A 421 16.48 -11.15 -1.83
N LYS A 422 15.51 -11.70 -2.56
CA LYS A 422 15.66 -12.12 -3.95
C LYS A 422 14.62 -11.43 -4.81
N LEU A 423 15.01 -11.07 -6.02
CA LEU A 423 14.05 -10.73 -7.07
C LEU A 423 13.33 -12.01 -7.50
N GLY A 424 12.00 -11.97 -7.38
CA GLY A 424 11.09 -12.94 -7.97
C GLY A 424 10.17 -12.24 -8.97
N THR A 425 9.50 -13.02 -9.79
CA THR A 425 8.51 -12.52 -10.77
C THR A 425 7.16 -13.16 -10.51
N PHE A 426 6.17 -12.33 -10.17
CA PHE A 426 4.77 -12.73 -10.17
C PHE A 426 4.22 -12.73 -11.59
N THR A 427 3.61 -13.84 -12.00
CA THR A 427 3.04 -13.99 -13.35
C THR A 427 1.52 -14.13 -13.30
N ASP A 428 0.90 -13.92 -14.46
CA ASP A 428 -0.52 -14.23 -14.63
C ASP A 428 -0.78 -15.74 -14.75
N TYR A 429 -2.04 -16.13 -14.61
CA TYR A 429 -2.45 -17.51 -14.83
C TYR A 429 -2.23 -17.95 -16.27
N ALA A 430 -2.32 -17.05 -17.26
CA ALA A 430 -2.21 -17.41 -18.67
C ALA A 430 -0.83 -18.02 -19.00
N SER A 431 0.22 -17.50 -18.37
CA SER A 431 1.62 -17.95 -18.48
C SER A 431 2.02 -19.01 -17.45
N ALA A 432 1.27 -19.16 -16.36
CA ALA A 432 1.53 -20.14 -15.31
C ALA A 432 1.39 -21.61 -15.76
N PRO A 433 2.24 -22.52 -15.23
CA PRO A 433 2.02 -23.96 -15.31
C PRO A 433 0.59 -24.31 -14.92
N ARG A 434 -0.09 -25.13 -15.72
CA ARG A 434 -1.49 -25.47 -15.46
C ARG A 434 -1.59 -26.40 -14.26
N ILE A 435 -2.52 -26.08 -13.36
CA ILE A 435 -2.94 -27.00 -12.30
C ILE A 435 -4.08 -27.85 -12.86
N GLU A 436 -4.00 -29.16 -12.65
CA GLU A 436 -5.05 -30.12 -12.95
C GLU A 436 -5.55 -30.77 -11.65
N SER A 437 -6.86 -31.02 -11.58
CA SER A 437 -7.50 -31.70 -10.47
C SER A 437 -8.74 -32.44 -10.94
N ASP A 438 -8.90 -33.69 -10.48
CA ASP A 438 -10.15 -34.46 -10.64
C ASP A 438 -11.19 -34.11 -9.57
N LYS A 439 -10.77 -33.42 -8.49
CA LYS A 439 -11.59 -33.14 -7.31
C LYS A 439 -12.05 -31.69 -7.23
N TYR A 440 -11.22 -30.75 -7.67
CA TYR A 440 -11.45 -29.32 -7.54
C TYR A 440 -11.65 -28.67 -8.91
N ALA A 441 -12.53 -27.68 -8.99
CA ALA A 441 -12.65 -26.85 -10.17
C ALA A 441 -11.57 -25.77 -10.13
N VAL A 442 -10.71 -25.72 -11.15
CA VAL A 442 -9.59 -24.79 -11.24
C VAL A 442 -9.86 -23.79 -12.36
N SER A 443 -9.77 -22.50 -12.05
CA SER A 443 -9.89 -21.40 -13.02
C SER A 443 -8.83 -20.33 -12.77
N VAL A 444 -8.78 -19.32 -13.65
CA VAL A 444 -7.95 -18.12 -13.45
C VAL A 444 -8.34 -17.32 -12.20
N ALA A 445 -9.61 -17.38 -11.79
CA ALA A 445 -10.08 -16.62 -10.64
C ALA A 445 -9.85 -17.32 -9.32
N ALA A 446 -10.12 -18.62 -9.26
CA ALA A 446 -10.12 -19.36 -8.02
C ALA A 446 -10.09 -20.88 -8.24
N ILE A 447 -9.70 -21.58 -7.17
CA ILE A 447 -9.94 -23.01 -6.98
C ILE A 447 -11.17 -23.16 -6.08
N THR A 448 -12.21 -23.82 -6.60
CA THR A 448 -13.48 -24.11 -5.91
C THR A 448 -13.71 -25.62 -5.81
N GLY A 449 -14.84 -26.05 -5.23
CA GLY A 449 -15.11 -27.47 -4.92
C GLY A 449 -14.43 -27.95 -3.63
N VAL A 450 -13.85 -27.05 -2.86
CA VAL A 450 -13.13 -27.36 -1.61
C VAL A 450 -14.12 -27.50 -0.46
N ALA A 451 -14.07 -28.62 0.26
CA ALA A 451 -14.96 -28.86 1.39
C ALA A 451 -14.42 -28.19 2.68
N PRO A 452 -15.29 -27.68 3.57
CA PRO A 452 -14.88 -27.22 4.90
C PRO A 452 -14.09 -28.28 5.67
N GLY A 453 -13.04 -27.87 6.37
CA GLY A 453 -12.15 -28.78 7.09
C GLY A 453 -11.08 -29.48 6.23
N THR A 454 -11.01 -29.24 4.92
CA THR A 454 -9.91 -29.74 4.07
C THR A 454 -8.56 -29.23 4.60
N THR A 455 -7.56 -30.11 4.68
CA THR A 455 -6.20 -29.71 5.08
C THR A 455 -5.35 -29.34 3.86
N ALA A 456 -4.30 -28.55 4.06
CA ALA A 456 -3.33 -28.23 3.01
C ALA A 456 -2.71 -29.49 2.39
N GLU A 457 -2.38 -30.49 3.22
CA GLU A 457 -1.85 -31.77 2.78
C GLU A 457 -2.85 -32.53 1.89
N ASP A 458 -4.12 -32.62 2.31
CA ASP A 458 -5.16 -33.30 1.54
C ASP A 458 -5.46 -32.56 0.23
N MET A 459 -5.39 -31.23 0.24
CA MET A 459 -5.56 -30.44 -0.97
C MET A 459 -4.45 -30.72 -1.97
N LEU A 460 -3.18 -30.65 -1.55
CA LEU A 460 -2.02 -30.88 -2.42
C LEU A 460 -2.01 -32.30 -3.03
N LYS A 461 -2.48 -33.32 -2.29
CA LYS A 461 -2.62 -34.70 -2.82
C LYS A 461 -3.59 -34.81 -4.00
N ASN A 462 -4.51 -33.87 -4.16
CA ASN A 462 -5.54 -33.85 -5.20
C ASN A 462 -5.26 -32.79 -6.29
N LEU A 463 -4.07 -32.19 -6.29
CA LEU A 463 -3.63 -31.23 -7.30
C LEU A 463 -2.37 -31.76 -7.99
N THR A 464 -2.28 -31.55 -9.29
CA THR A 464 -1.06 -31.83 -10.06
C THR A 464 -0.70 -30.60 -10.89
N CYS A 465 0.58 -30.41 -11.15
CA CYS A 465 1.08 -29.29 -11.94
C CYS A 465 2.30 -29.72 -12.74
N ALA A 466 2.22 -29.64 -14.06
CA ALA A 466 3.34 -29.95 -14.94
C ALA A 466 4.21 -28.71 -15.15
N GLY A 467 5.51 -28.78 -14.83
CA GLY A 467 6.45 -27.66 -15.00
C GLY A 467 6.51 -26.69 -13.81
N GLY A 468 6.03 -27.11 -12.64
CA GLY A 468 6.13 -26.34 -11.40
C GLY A 468 5.84 -27.19 -10.16
N THR A 469 6.10 -26.61 -8.99
CA THR A 469 5.77 -27.17 -7.67
C THR A 469 4.64 -26.40 -7.02
N LEU A 470 3.83 -27.08 -6.22
CA LEU A 470 2.68 -26.50 -5.53
C LEU A 470 2.93 -26.36 -4.04
N SER A 471 2.57 -25.21 -3.47
CA SER A 471 2.48 -25.02 -2.02
C SER A 471 1.18 -24.31 -1.64
N ILE A 472 0.70 -24.54 -0.41
CA ILE A 472 -0.47 -23.87 0.14
C ILE A 472 -0.01 -22.71 1.01
N MET A 473 -0.53 -21.54 0.70
CA MET A 473 -0.21 -20.32 1.39
C MET A 473 -1.46 -19.81 2.12
N SER A 474 -1.25 -19.32 3.34
CA SER A 474 -2.25 -18.60 4.12
C SER A 474 -2.59 -17.26 3.48
N ALA A 475 -3.74 -16.70 3.83
CA ALA A 475 -4.15 -15.32 3.50
C ALA A 475 -3.07 -14.25 3.71
N LYS A 476 -2.11 -14.49 4.62
CA LYS A 476 -1.03 -13.55 4.94
C LYS A 476 0.25 -13.74 4.11
N GLY A 477 0.28 -14.69 3.17
CA GLY A 477 1.48 -14.95 2.36
C GLY A 477 2.49 -15.92 2.95
N ALA A 478 2.16 -16.59 4.06
CA ALA A 478 3.02 -17.62 4.65
C ALA A 478 2.53 -19.02 4.28
N GLU A 479 3.46 -19.92 3.96
CA GLU A 479 3.14 -21.34 3.73
C GLU A 479 2.47 -21.96 4.96
N THR A 480 1.47 -22.81 4.75
CA THR A 480 0.68 -23.41 5.83
C THR A 480 0.36 -24.88 5.57
N ALA A 481 0.43 -25.69 6.63
CA ALA A 481 0.04 -27.11 6.61
C ALA A 481 -1.34 -27.36 7.25
N GLY A 482 -2.01 -26.33 7.76
CA GLY A 482 -3.27 -26.43 8.50
C GLY A 482 -4.52 -26.62 7.61
N THR A 483 -5.70 -26.42 8.21
CA THR A 483 -6.96 -26.34 7.48
C THR A 483 -6.93 -25.16 6.50
N VAL A 484 -7.41 -25.40 5.27
CA VAL A 484 -7.56 -24.35 4.26
C VAL A 484 -8.90 -23.65 4.43
N GLY A 485 -8.90 -22.34 4.27
CA GLY A 485 -10.10 -21.49 4.30
C GLY A 485 -10.17 -20.59 3.07
N THR A 486 -11.30 -19.93 2.89
CA THR A 486 -11.45 -18.89 1.88
C THR A 486 -10.37 -17.82 2.06
N GLY A 487 -9.68 -17.50 0.97
CA GLY A 487 -8.57 -16.55 0.96
C GLY A 487 -7.19 -17.15 1.25
N CYS A 488 -7.08 -18.45 1.56
CA CYS A 488 -5.84 -19.19 1.27
C CYS A 488 -5.61 -19.25 -0.24
N PHE A 489 -4.40 -19.62 -0.67
CA PHE A 489 -4.08 -19.74 -2.09
C PHE A 489 -3.11 -20.89 -2.36
N VAL A 490 -3.20 -21.42 -3.58
CA VAL A 490 -2.22 -22.35 -4.12
C VAL A 490 -1.19 -21.54 -4.88
N ARG A 491 0.07 -21.62 -4.44
CA ARG A 491 1.21 -21.06 -5.16
C ARG A 491 1.78 -22.09 -6.12
N ILE A 492 1.95 -21.68 -7.36
CA ILE A 492 2.65 -22.41 -8.42
C ILE A 492 4.03 -21.78 -8.56
N SER A 493 5.06 -22.47 -8.10
CA SER A 493 6.46 -22.06 -8.32
C SER A 493 7.01 -22.79 -9.54
N TYR A 494 7.61 -22.07 -10.46
CA TYR A 494 8.19 -22.66 -11.68
C TYR A 494 9.47 -23.43 -11.33
N GLU A 495 9.95 -24.29 -12.24
CA GLU A 495 11.20 -25.05 -12.05
C GLU A 495 12.43 -24.16 -11.79
N ASP A 496 12.43 -22.93 -12.30
CA ASP A 496 13.49 -21.95 -12.04
C ASP A 496 13.45 -21.34 -10.63
N GLY A 497 12.35 -21.53 -9.89
CA GLY A 497 12.08 -20.97 -8.57
C GLY A 497 11.97 -19.44 -8.52
N ALA A 498 12.20 -18.75 -9.64
CA ALA A 498 12.18 -17.29 -9.73
C ALA A 498 10.79 -16.77 -10.08
N LYS A 499 10.02 -17.54 -10.85
CA LYS A 499 8.66 -17.19 -11.26
C LYS A 499 7.63 -17.93 -10.42
N TYR A 500 6.53 -17.24 -10.11
CA TYR A 500 5.40 -17.87 -9.45
C TYR A 500 4.07 -17.21 -9.77
N CYS A 501 2.98 -17.93 -9.54
CA CYS A 501 1.61 -17.46 -9.67
C CYS A 501 0.79 -17.99 -8.49
N ASP A 502 -0.13 -17.17 -7.97
CA ASP A 502 -1.00 -17.56 -6.86
C ASP A 502 -2.47 -17.58 -7.31
N ILE A 503 -3.17 -18.67 -7.00
CA ILE A 503 -4.59 -18.84 -7.28
C ILE A 503 -5.34 -18.96 -5.96
N PRO A 504 -6.35 -18.11 -5.69
CA PRO A 504 -7.04 -18.11 -4.41
C PRO A 504 -7.97 -19.32 -4.30
N ILE A 505 -8.21 -19.72 -3.06
CA ILE A 505 -9.13 -20.79 -2.69
C ILE A 505 -10.42 -20.14 -2.22
N VAL A 506 -11.55 -20.63 -2.72
CA VAL A 506 -12.89 -20.20 -2.32
C VAL A 506 -13.67 -21.42 -1.83
N ILE A 507 -14.11 -21.35 -0.58
CA ILE A 507 -15.07 -22.28 0.01
C ILE A 507 -16.37 -21.48 0.15
N PHE A 508 -17.38 -21.84 -0.65
CA PHE A 508 -18.67 -21.15 -0.60
C PHE A 508 -19.29 -21.30 0.79
N GLY A 509 -19.74 -20.19 1.34
CA GLY A 509 -20.24 -20.08 2.70
C GLY A 509 -19.20 -19.79 3.78
N ASP A 510 -17.91 -20.00 3.52
CA ASP A 510 -16.81 -19.55 4.40
C ASP A 510 -16.42 -18.13 4.02
N THR A 511 -17.07 -17.15 4.61
CA THR A 511 -16.94 -15.72 4.31
C THR A 511 -16.02 -14.98 5.29
N ASP A 512 -15.63 -15.63 6.38
CA ASP A 512 -14.64 -15.11 7.32
C ASP A 512 -13.23 -15.72 7.13
N GLY A 513 -13.11 -16.80 6.34
CA GLY A 513 -11.86 -17.49 6.00
C GLY A 513 -11.40 -18.48 7.06
N SER A 514 -12.28 -18.89 7.96
CA SER A 514 -11.97 -19.84 9.05
C SER A 514 -11.81 -21.28 8.56
N GLY A 515 -12.23 -21.59 7.33
CA GLY A 515 -12.32 -22.95 6.80
C GLY A 515 -13.51 -23.74 7.35
N LYS A 516 -14.43 -23.06 8.04
CA LYS A 516 -15.69 -23.58 8.57
C LYS A 516 -16.86 -22.79 7.98
N ILE A 517 -18.06 -23.33 8.11
CA ILE A 517 -19.30 -22.62 7.77
C ILE A 517 -20.15 -22.57 9.03
N ASP A 518 -20.24 -21.40 9.66
CA ASP A 518 -20.98 -21.20 10.90
C ASP A 518 -21.65 -19.81 10.99
N THR A 519 -22.07 -19.42 12.19
CA THR A 519 -22.82 -18.18 12.38
C THR A 519 -21.98 -16.93 12.15
N ASP A 520 -20.65 -17.00 12.27
CA ASP A 520 -19.77 -15.86 12.02
C ASP A 520 -19.79 -15.46 10.54
N ASP A 521 -19.98 -16.44 9.64
CA ASP A 521 -20.16 -16.19 8.21
C ASP A 521 -21.44 -15.41 7.91
N ILE A 522 -22.55 -15.80 8.54
CA ILE A 522 -23.81 -15.07 8.42
C ILE A 522 -23.62 -13.63 8.89
N VAL A 523 -22.90 -13.41 9.99
CA VAL A 523 -22.61 -12.06 10.50
C VAL A 523 -21.76 -11.27 9.50
N ALA A 524 -20.82 -11.90 8.81
CA ALA A 524 -20.01 -11.26 7.78
C ALA A 524 -20.86 -10.83 6.58
N ILE A 525 -21.75 -11.69 6.07
CA ILE A 525 -22.70 -11.33 5.00
C ILE A 525 -23.66 -10.23 5.46
N GLN A 526 -24.22 -10.33 6.68
CA GLN A 526 -25.09 -9.28 7.23
C GLN A 526 -24.37 -7.93 7.30
N LYS A 527 -23.11 -7.89 7.75
CA LYS A 527 -22.31 -6.66 7.78
C LYS A 527 -22.03 -6.12 6.38
N HIS A 528 -21.85 -7.00 5.38
CA HIS A 528 -21.73 -6.60 3.98
C HIS A 528 -23.04 -5.99 3.48
N MET A 529 -24.18 -6.67 3.67
CA MET A 529 -25.50 -6.17 3.27
C MET A 529 -25.90 -4.87 3.97
N LEU A 530 -25.53 -4.71 5.24
CA LEU A 530 -25.73 -3.49 6.02
C LEU A 530 -24.68 -2.41 5.71
N HIS A 531 -23.71 -2.69 4.84
CA HIS A 531 -22.61 -1.79 4.46
C HIS A 531 -21.77 -1.30 5.65
N VAL A 532 -21.79 -2.05 6.76
CA VAL A 532 -20.95 -1.81 7.94
C VAL A 532 -19.52 -2.29 7.67
N LYS A 533 -19.39 -3.42 6.96
CA LYS A 533 -18.10 -3.96 6.50
C LYS A 533 -18.32 -4.75 5.22
N LEU A 534 -17.85 -4.21 4.10
CA LEU A 534 -17.95 -4.90 2.81
C LEU A 534 -16.85 -5.95 2.66
N LEU A 535 -17.28 -7.17 2.33
CA LEU A 535 -16.44 -8.24 1.78
C LEU A 535 -15.85 -7.87 0.40
N GLY A 536 -14.76 -8.53 0.05
CA GLY A 536 -14.07 -8.36 -1.23
C GLY A 536 -13.31 -9.62 -1.65
N GLY A 537 -12.89 -9.68 -2.92
CA GLY A 537 -12.12 -10.79 -3.47
C GLY A 537 -12.77 -12.15 -3.25
N ALA A 538 -11.96 -13.14 -2.84
CA ALA A 538 -12.39 -14.50 -2.54
C ALA A 538 -13.54 -14.57 -1.51
N TYR A 539 -13.56 -13.66 -0.53
CA TYR A 539 -14.61 -13.62 0.49
C TYR A 539 -15.96 -13.13 -0.04
N LEU A 540 -15.94 -12.22 -1.02
CA LEU A 540 -17.16 -11.80 -1.70
C LEU A 540 -17.69 -12.92 -2.59
N ALA A 541 -16.79 -13.65 -3.28
CA ALA A 541 -17.18 -14.83 -4.05
C ALA A 541 -17.78 -15.93 -3.15
N ALA A 542 -17.16 -16.18 -1.99
CA ALA A 542 -17.68 -17.16 -1.02
C ALA A 542 -19.06 -16.79 -0.45
N ALA A 543 -19.43 -15.50 -0.47
CA ALA A 543 -20.71 -15.04 0.05
C ALA A 543 -21.91 -15.35 -0.86
N ASP A 544 -21.68 -15.64 -2.15
CA ASP A 544 -22.70 -16.11 -3.10
C ASP A 544 -22.95 -17.61 -2.87
N ALA A 545 -23.58 -17.92 -1.74
CA ALA A 545 -23.77 -19.29 -1.27
C ALA A 545 -24.79 -20.07 -2.11
N ASP A 546 -25.67 -19.37 -2.84
CA ASP A 546 -26.68 -19.98 -3.72
C ASP A 546 -26.34 -19.94 -5.22
N HIS A 547 -25.19 -19.36 -5.60
CA HIS A 547 -24.60 -19.32 -6.95
C HIS A 547 -25.46 -18.56 -7.96
N ASN A 548 -26.08 -17.46 -7.53
CA ASN A 548 -26.95 -16.65 -8.38
C ASN A 548 -26.26 -15.36 -8.90
N GLY A 549 -25.01 -15.12 -8.48
CA GLY A 549 -24.20 -13.97 -8.85
C GLY A 549 -24.52 -12.70 -8.05
N LYS A 550 -25.31 -12.78 -6.98
CA LYS A 550 -25.69 -11.65 -6.13
C LYS A 550 -25.54 -12.02 -4.66
N ILE A 551 -25.28 -11.02 -3.83
CA ILE A 551 -25.23 -11.17 -2.38
C ILE A 551 -26.53 -10.63 -1.78
N GLU A 552 -27.43 -11.51 -1.36
CA GLU A 552 -28.75 -11.18 -0.87
C GLU A 552 -29.24 -12.09 0.28
N LEU A 553 -30.51 -11.91 0.70
CA LEU A 553 -31.08 -12.71 1.79
C LEU A 553 -31.16 -14.20 1.46
N GLY A 554 -31.15 -14.57 0.18
CA GLY A 554 -31.10 -15.95 -0.31
C GLY A 554 -29.86 -16.68 0.23
N ASP A 555 -28.70 -16.04 0.18
CA ASP A 555 -27.44 -16.59 0.67
C ASP A 555 -27.47 -16.89 2.17
N ILE A 556 -28.00 -15.94 2.96
CA ILE A 556 -28.16 -16.12 4.41
C ILE A 556 -29.09 -17.30 4.72
N ILE A 557 -30.20 -17.43 3.99
CA ILE A 557 -31.14 -18.56 4.18
C ILE A 557 -30.47 -19.89 3.82
N THR A 558 -29.67 -19.91 2.76
CA THR A 558 -28.92 -21.09 2.33
C THR A 558 -27.91 -21.52 3.40
N LEU A 559 -27.15 -20.58 3.96
CA LEU A 559 -26.21 -20.87 5.06
C LEU A 559 -26.92 -21.35 6.33
N LEU A 560 -28.01 -20.68 6.73
CA LEU A 560 -28.78 -21.10 7.91
C LEU A 560 -29.30 -22.54 7.80
N ARG A 561 -29.80 -22.93 6.62
CA ARG A 561 -30.23 -24.32 6.37
C ARG A 561 -29.07 -25.28 6.46
N HIS A 562 -27.90 -24.91 5.94
CA HIS A 562 -26.71 -25.75 6.02
C HIS A 562 -26.26 -25.96 7.47
N ILE A 563 -26.15 -24.87 8.24
CA ILE A 563 -25.72 -24.88 9.65
C ILE A 563 -26.69 -25.72 10.51
N ASN A 564 -27.99 -25.66 10.24
CA ASN A 564 -28.99 -26.44 10.95
C ASN A 564 -29.07 -27.91 10.51
N GLY A 565 -28.35 -28.31 9.46
CA GLY A 565 -28.39 -29.67 8.89
C GLY A 565 -29.59 -29.93 7.96
N ASP A 566 -30.36 -28.90 7.62
CA ASP A 566 -31.56 -28.96 6.79
C ASP A 566 -31.26 -28.82 5.28
N GLY A 567 -29.99 -28.57 4.91
CA GLY A 567 -29.57 -28.37 3.52
C GLY A 567 -28.09 -28.69 3.28
N LYS A 568 -27.76 -29.05 2.03
CA LYS A 568 -26.37 -29.19 1.57
C LYS A 568 -25.98 -27.96 0.76
N LEU A 569 -24.80 -27.41 1.07
CA LEU A 569 -24.22 -26.29 0.34
C LEU A 569 -23.30 -26.83 -0.76
N LYS A 570 -23.46 -26.32 -1.98
CA LYS A 570 -22.63 -26.74 -3.13
C LYS A 570 -21.34 -25.94 -3.13
N GLN A 571 -20.22 -26.63 -3.31
CA GLN A 571 -18.89 -26.03 -3.37
C GLN A 571 -18.40 -25.83 -4.80
N GLU A 572 -19.03 -26.47 -5.78
CA GLU A 572 -18.81 -26.21 -7.20
C GLU A 572 -19.54 -24.93 -7.58
N GLY A 573 -18.82 -23.99 -8.21
CA GLY A 573 -19.32 -22.68 -8.65
C GLY A 573 -19.76 -22.64 -10.11
#